data_AF-A0A935HWE9-F1
#
_entry.id   AF-A0A935HWE9-F1
#
_cell.length_a   1.000
_cell.length_b   1.000
_cell.length_c   1.000
_cell.angle_alpha   90.00
_cell.angle_beta   90.00
_cell.angle_gamma   90.00
#
_symmetry.space_group_name_H-M   'P 1'
#
loop_
_entity.id
_entity.type
_entity.pdbx_description
1 polymer ?
#
loop_
_entity_poly.entity_id
_entity_poly.type
_entity_poly.pdbx_seq_one_letter_code
_entity_poly.pdbx_strand_id
1 'polypeptide(L)' 'MINEDFEQLFYRFKNINYKKILLGFVIEDEKSRWLTNTEISNGVIDALKKDEDTFIVGKVEPWEKRP' A
#
# COMPACT_ATOMS: atom_id res chain seq x y z
N MET A 1 6.98 15.33 6.93
CA MET A 1 6.46 15.12 8.30
C MET A 1 4.92 15.14 8.30
N ILE A 2 4.26 14.24 7.56
CA ILE A 2 2.77 14.14 7.52
C ILE A 2 2.30 12.70 7.87
N ASN A 3 3.21 11.72 7.89
CA ASN A 3 2.83 10.31 8.01
C ASN A 3 2.55 9.83 9.44
N GLU A 4 3.05 10.50 10.48
CA GLU A 4 2.89 10.04 11.88
C GLU A 4 1.55 10.44 12.51
N ASP A 5 0.88 11.48 11.98
CA ASP A 5 -0.34 12.02 12.59
C ASP A 5 -1.56 11.11 12.44
N PHE A 6 -1.70 10.41 11.31
CA PHE A 6 -2.91 9.62 11.05
C PHE A 6 -2.97 8.33 11.87
N GLU A 7 -1.86 7.64 12.05
CA GLU A 7 -1.83 6.43 12.87
C GLU A 7 -2.12 6.76 14.34
N GLN A 8 -1.58 7.87 14.85
CA GLN A 8 -1.90 8.36 16.20
C GLN A 8 -3.35 8.86 16.33
N LEU A 9 -3.90 9.48 15.27
CA LEU A 9 -5.28 9.97 15.26
C LEU A 9 -6.27 8.82 15.42
N PHE A 10 -6.09 7.73 14.67
CA PHE A 10 -6.99 6.59 14.70
C PHE A 10 -6.81 5.71 15.94
N TYR A 11 -5.63 5.70 16.56
CA TYR A 11 -5.39 4.98 17.83
C TYR A 11 -6.35 5.38 18.96
N ARG A 12 -6.83 6.64 18.96
CA ARG A 12 -7.77 7.14 19.97
C ARG A 12 -9.21 6.67 19.75
N PHE A 13 -9.54 6.19 18.55
CA PHE A 13 -10.88 5.72 18.20
C PHE A 13 -10.93 4.20 18.27
N LYS A 14 -11.36 3.66 19.43
CA LYS A 14 -11.39 2.22 19.72
C LYS A 14 -12.22 1.36 18.74
N ASN A 15 -13.08 1.97 17.93
CA ASN A 15 -13.95 1.29 16.98
C ASN A 15 -13.53 1.51 15.51
N ILE A 16 -12.37 2.13 15.26
CA ILE A 16 -11.84 2.34 13.91
C ILE A 16 -10.58 1.51 13.75
N ASN A 17 -10.59 0.61 12.77
CA ASN A 17 -9.40 -0.10 12.34
C ASN A 17 -8.82 0.62 11.10
N TYR A 18 -7.74 1.38 11.31
CA TYR A 18 -7.06 2.08 10.22
C TYR A 18 -6.03 1.15 9.59
N LYS A 19 -6.08 1.03 8.25
CA LYS A 19 -5.13 0.24 7.46
C LYS A 19 -4.51 1.11 6.39
N LYS A 20 -3.19 1.09 6.28
CA LYS A 20 -2.43 1.84 5.28
C LYS A 20 -2.02 0.92 4.14
N ILE A 21 -2.54 1.17 2.94
CA ILE A 21 -2.20 0.39 1.76
C ILE A 21 -1.43 1.28 0.80
N LEU A 22 -0.15 0.96 0.57
CA LEU A 22 0.71 1.66 -0.37
C LEU A 22 0.66 0.98 -1.73
N LEU A 23 0.29 1.74 -2.77
CA LEU A 23 0.27 1.28 -4.14
C LEU A 23 1.59 1.64 -4.82
N GLY A 24 2.33 0.62 -5.23
CA GLY A 24 3.59 0.77 -5.95
C GLY A 24 3.45 0.55 -7.46
N PHE A 25 4.51 0.00 -8.03
CA PHE A 25 4.60 -0.42 -9.43
C PHE A 25 5.14 -1.86 -9.48
N VAL A 26 5.05 -2.50 -10.64
CA VAL A 26 5.69 -3.80 -10.87
C VAL A 26 6.87 -3.63 -11.81
N ILE A 27 7.86 -4.52 -11.70
CA ILE A 27 9.01 -4.60 -12.59
C ILE A 27 8.91 -5.92 -13.34
N GLU A 28 8.73 -5.85 -14.65
CA GLU A 28 8.60 -6.97 -15.57
C GLU A 28 9.59 -6.76 -16.72
N ASP A 29 10.41 -7.78 -17.03
CA ASP A 29 11.40 -7.73 -18.13
C ASP A 29 12.24 -6.44 -18.17
N GLU A 30 12.79 -6.09 -17.00
CA GLU A 30 13.61 -4.88 -16.75
C GLU A 30 12.89 -3.53 -16.90
N LYS A 31 11.61 -3.54 -17.28
CA LYS A 31 10.76 -2.35 -17.37
C LYS A 31 9.81 -2.29 -16.19
N SER A 32 9.47 -1.09 -15.79
CA SER A 32 8.44 -0.88 -14.79
C SER A 32 7.12 -0.49 -15.44
N ARG A 33 6.02 -0.86 -14.79
CA ARG A 33 4.69 -0.37 -15.15
C ARG A 33 3.84 -0.13 -13.90
N TRP A 34 2.86 0.75 -14.05
CA TRP A 34 1.83 0.94 -13.05
C TRP A 34 1.01 -0.34 -12.84
N LEU A 35 0.51 -0.50 -11.62
CA LEU A 35 -0.47 -1.53 -11.30
C LEU A 35 -1.75 -1.31 -12.12
N THR A 36 -2.31 -2.39 -12.62
CA THR A 36 -3.64 -2.42 -13.20
C THR A 36 -4.71 -2.32 -12.11
N ASN A 37 -5.94 -1.93 -12.49
CA ASN A 37 -7.07 -1.90 -11.55
C ASN A 37 -7.32 -3.26 -10.88
N THR A 38 -7.09 -4.35 -11.59
CA THR A 38 -7.22 -5.71 -11.08
C THR A 38 -6.16 -6.00 -10.01
N GLU A 39 -4.90 -5.63 -10.27
CA GLU A 39 -3.81 -5.80 -9.30
C GLU A 39 -4.02 -4.94 -8.05
N ILE A 40 -4.50 -3.70 -8.21
CA ILE A 40 -4.86 -2.82 -7.09
C ILE A 40 -5.98 -3.46 -6.26
N SER A 41 -7.07 -3.87 -6.89
CA SER A 41 -8.24 -4.41 -6.19
C SER A 41 -7.90 -5.70 -5.44
N ASN A 42 -7.17 -6.61 -6.08
CA ASN A 42 -6.73 -7.85 -5.46
C ASN A 42 -5.75 -7.58 -4.31
N GLY A 43 -4.78 -6.69 -4.51
CA GLY A 43 -3.82 -6.32 -3.48
C GLY A 43 -4.47 -5.69 -2.24
N VAL A 44 -5.51 -4.87 -2.43
CA VAL A 44 -6.29 -4.31 -1.32
C VAL A 44 -7.05 -5.40 -0.57
N ILE A 45 -7.70 -6.32 -1.29
CA ILE A 45 -8.41 -7.45 -0.65
C ILE A 45 -7.43 -8.32 0.16
N ASP A 46 -6.26 -8.59 -0.38
CA ASP A 46 -5.24 -9.38 0.30
C ASP A 46 -4.67 -8.66 1.53
N ALA A 47 -4.51 -7.34 1.48
CA ALA A 47 -4.14 -6.52 2.64
C ALA A 47 -5.16 -6.68 3.78
N LEU A 48 -6.45 -6.60 3.45
CA LEU A 48 -7.53 -6.75 4.43
C LEU A 48 -7.59 -8.17 5.03
N LYS A 49 -7.28 -9.20 4.24
CA LYS A 49 -7.25 -10.60 4.73
C LYS A 49 -6.07 -10.88 5.66
N LYS A 50 -4.93 -10.24 5.43
CA LYS A 50 -3.73 -10.39 6.26
C LYS A 50 -3.80 -9.60 7.57
N ASP A 51 -4.68 -8.60 7.63
CA ASP A 51 -4.91 -7.74 8.79
C ASP A 51 -3.63 -7.00 9.26
N GLU A 52 -2.71 -6.72 8.34
CA GLU A 52 -1.49 -5.93 8.61
C GLU A 52 -1.82 -4.43 8.58
N ASP A 53 -1.33 -3.66 9.55
CA ASP A 53 -1.60 -2.21 9.64
C ASP A 53 -1.03 -1.42 8.46
N THR A 54 0.07 -1.91 7.88
CA THR A 54 0.63 -1.39 6.64
C THR A 54 0.87 -2.51 5.65
N PHE A 55 0.38 -2.34 4.42
CA PHE A 55 0.56 -3.30 3.33
C PHE A 55 1.03 -2.62 2.05
N ILE A 56 1.91 -3.25 1.30
CA ILE A 56 2.41 -2.74 0.02
C ILE A 56 1.91 -3.64 -1.12
N VAL A 57 1.23 -3.04 -2.10
CA VAL A 57 0.87 -3.71 -3.36
C VAL A 57 1.93 -3.35 -4.40
N GLY A 58 2.63 -4.35 -4.92
CA GLY A 58 3.75 -4.16 -5.85
C GLY A 58 5.06 -3.79 -5.15
N LYS A 59 5.84 -2.91 -5.76
CA LYS A 59 7.11 -2.38 -5.24
C LYS A 59 7.08 -0.86 -5.17
N VAL A 60 7.59 -0.31 -4.08
CA VAL A 60 7.82 1.14 -3.91
C VAL A 60 9.28 1.53 -4.14
N GLU A 61 10.18 0.54 -4.14
CA GLU A 61 11.61 0.71 -4.32
C GLU A 61 12.17 -0.31 -5.34
N PRO A 62 13.22 0.05 -6.09
CA PRO A 62 13.93 1.33 -6.06
C PRO A 62 13.17 2.46 -6.78
N TRP A 63 13.20 3.68 -6.24
CA TRP A 63 12.44 4.82 -6.79
C TRP A 63 12.86 5.19 -8.21
N GLU A 64 14.13 4.96 -8.59
CA GLU A 64 14.59 5.26 -9.95
C GLU A 64 13.92 4.40 -11.01
N LYS A 65 13.32 3.28 -10.62
CA LYS A 65 12.57 2.39 -11.52
C LYS A 65 11.08 2.72 -11.55
N ARG A 66 10.62 3.82 -10.95
CA ARG A 66 9.23 4.24 -11.11
C ARG A 66 8.95 4.60 -12.59
N PRO A 67 7.83 4.15 -13.19
CA PRO A 67 7.47 4.49 -14.57
C PRO A 67 7.17 5.97 -14.76
#